data_AF-A0A1V5B5W8-F1
#
_entry.id   AF-A0A1V5B5W8-F1
#
_cell.length_a   1.000
_cell.length_b   1.000
_cell.length_c   1.000
_cell.angle_alpha   90.00
_cell.angle_beta   90.00
_cell.angle_gamma   90.00
#
_symmetry.space_group_name_H-M   'P 1'
#
loop_
_entity.id
_entity.type
_entity.pdbx_description
1 polymer ?
#
loop_
_entity_poly.entity_id
_entity_poly.type
_entity_poly.pdbx_seq_one_letter_code
_entity_poly.pdbx_strand_id
1 'polypeptide(L)'
;MIEAVRRIGDYVQRTQGGGGDTIATYLENPNSNDTYKAVLIIVLKEKDGDYFFSRVVRDEFKNPSLYLYKKGPSNGTDATPTSMVASKLPRTFDRFLRWFENYEEYKISDDEKDTIKKMSTALKCHKDKILDEVSEKYAQREPNTNAIITLGFEKGDDYSHINEYPLFAKILLLQGKGRYSYKKSQGTSLGENRICCLC
;
A
#
# COMPACT_ATOMS: atom_id res chain seq x y z
N MET A 1 25.63 29.46 -4.44
CA MET A 1 24.76 28.99 -3.33
C MET A 1 24.00 27.71 -3.70
N ILE A 2 23.32 27.66 -4.86
CA ILE A 2 22.68 26.42 -5.38
C ILE A 2 23.67 25.27 -5.58
N GLU A 3 24.90 25.57 -6.01
CA GLU A 3 25.92 24.55 -6.26
C GLU A 3 26.40 23.83 -4.98
N ALA A 4 26.38 24.53 -3.83
CA ALA A 4 26.70 23.92 -2.55
C ALA A 4 25.59 22.96 -2.10
N VAL A 5 24.33 23.35 -2.29
CA VAL A 5 23.16 22.50 -2.04
C VAL A 5 23.18 21.26 -2.95
N ARG A 6 23.53 21.44 -4.24
CA ARG A 6 23.69 20.33 -5.19
C ARG A 6 24.78 19.36 -4.76
N ARG A 7 25.94 19.86 -4.33
CA ARG A 7 27.05 19.01 -3.85
C ARG A 7 26.69 18.23 -2.59
N ILE A 8 25.88 18.80 -1.70
CA ILE A 8 25.35 18.09 -0.52
C ILE A 8 24.37 17.00 -0.97
N GLY A 9 23.47 17.31 -1.90
CA GLY A 9 22.56 16.32 -2.51
C GLY A 9 23.33 15.18 -3.17
N ASP A 10 24.29 15.48 -4.05
CA ASP A 10 25.15 14.52 -4.74
C ASP A 10 25.95 13.64 -3.76
N TYR A 11 26.43 14.22 -2.65
CA TYR A 11 27.17 13.51 -1.62
C TYR A 11 26.29 12.50 -0.88
N VAL A 12 25.12 12.93 -0.39
CA VAL A 12 24.14 12.04 0.28
C VAL A 12 23.71 10.92 -0.67
N GLN A 13 23.50 11.21 -1.95
CA GLN A 13 23.17 10.23 -2.97
C GLN A 13 24.24 9.14 -3.13
N ARG A 14 25.51 9.53 -3.11
CA ARG A 14 26.66 8.64 -3.35
C ARG A 14 27.10 7.86 -2.11
N THR A 15 27.04 8.46 -0.92
CA THR A 15 27.54 7.82 0.31
C THR A 15 26.50 6.99 1.05
N GLN A 16 25.20 7.27 0.85
CA GLN A 16 24.09 6.52 1.50
C GLN A 16 23.27 5.67 0.52
N GLY A 17 23.71 5.51 -0.74
CA GLY A 17 22.94 4.79 -1.76
C GLY A 17 21.64 5.48 -2.17
N GLY A 18 21.54 6.80 -2.00
CA GLY A 18 20.35 7.61 -2.19
C GLY A 18 19.91 7.85 -3.64
N GLY A 19 20.15 6.90 -4.55
CA GLY A 19 19.76 6.94 -5.96
C GLY A 19 18.78 5.85 -6.38
N GLY A 20 18.19 5.13 -5.44
CA GLY A 20 17.01 4.30 -5.70
C GLY A 20 15.78 5.03 -5.18
N ASP A 21 14.67 4.99 -5.92
CA ASP A 21 13.34 5.26 -5.39
C ASP A 21 13.09 4.32 -4.19
N THR A 22 13.63 4.63 -3.01
CA THR A 22 13.42 3.78 -1.84
C THR A 22 11.96 3.88 -1.49
N ILE A 23 11.22 2.79 -1.70
CA ILE A 23 9.80 2.70 -1.42
C ILE A 23 9.45 3.27 -0.04
N ALA A 24 10.36 3.14 0.93
CA ALA A 24 10.31 3.73 2.26
C ALA A 24 9.97 5.23 2.28
N THR A 25 10.46 6.03 1.33
CA THR A 25 10.18 7.46 1.21
C THR A 25 8.71 7.74 0.85
N TYR A 26 8.06 6.79 0.19
CA TYR A 26 6.65 6.89 -0.18
C TYR A 26 5.72 6.39 0.93
N LEU A 27 6.21 5.57 1.86
CA LEU A 27 5.41 4.98 2.92
C LEU A 27 5.11 5.98 4.05
N GLU A 28 3.95 5.82 4.66
CA GLU A 28 3.55 6.52 5.88
C GLU A 28 3.46 5.52 7.03
N ASN A 29 3.74 5.98 8.26
CA ASN A 29 3.55 5.15 9.44
C ASN A 29 2.11 5.31 9.98
N PRO A 30 1.23 4.31 9.84
CA PRO A 30 -0.13 4.38 10.36
C PRO A 30 -0.16 4.41 11.89
N ASN A 31 0.85 3.86 12.56
CA ASN A 31 0.98 3.89 14.02
C ASN A 31 1.88 5.03 14.53
N SER A 32 1.95 6.15 13.81
CA SER A 32 2.75 7.32 14.23
C SER A 32 2.32 7.93 15.57
N ASN A 33 1.04 7.79 15.94
CA ASN A 33 0.48 8.30 17.19
C ASN A 33 0.32 7.22 18.28
N ASP A 34 0.94 6.03 18.11
CA ASP A 34 0.81 4.86 19.01
C ASP A 34 -0.64 4.39 19.28
N THR A 35 -1.56 4.65 18.35
CA THR A 35 -2.97 4.25 18.47
C THR A 35 -3.34 3.05 17.63
N TYR A 36 -2.57 2.72 16.58
CA TYR A 36 -2.84 1.64 15.65
C TYR A 36 -1.98 0.42 15.99
N LYS A 37 -2.38 -0.31 17.04
CA LYS A 37 -1.62 -1.46 17.59
C LYS A 37 -2.00 -2.80 16.98
N ALA A 38 -3.18 -2.90 16.36
CA ALA A 38 -3.66 -4.13 15.75
C ALA A 38 -3.56 -4.10 14.21
N VAL A 39 -3.36 -5.27 13.62
CA VAL A 39 -3.33 -5.48 12.17
C VAL A 39 -4.30 -6.61 11.83
N LEU A 40 -5.26 -6.32 10.95
CA LEU A 40 -6.20 -7.28 10.40
C LEU A 40 -5.74 -7.65 8.99
N ILE A 41 -5.30 -8.89 8.82
CA ILE A 41 -4.65 -9.36 7.62
C ILE A 41 -5.62 -10.31 6.92
N ILE A 42 -6.11 -9.90 5.76
CA ILE A 42 -6.95 -10.74 4.92
C ILE A 42 -6.02 -11.60 4.08
N VAL A 43 -5.99 -12.90 4.37
CA VAL A 43 -5.06 -13.84 3.73
C VAL A 43 -5.73 -14.48 2.53
N LEU A 44 -5.10 -14.30 1.36
CA LEU A 44 -5.46 -15.02 0.14
C LEU A 44 -4.54 -16.22 -0.08
N LYS A 45 -5.09 -17.29 -0.64
CA LYS A 45 -4.34 -18.44 -1.12
C LYS A 45 -4.28 -18.37 -2.64
N GLU A 46 -3.09 -18.50 -3.20
CA GLU A 46 -2.91 -18.71 -4.63
C GLU A 46 -2.91 -20.20 -4.95
N LYS A 47 -3.69 -20.61 -5.96
CA LYS A 47 -3.72 -21.98 -6.46
C LYS A 47 -3.97 -21.95 -7.96
N ASP A 48 -3.09 -22.59 -8.73
CA ASP A 48 -3.20 -22.72 -10.19
C ASP A 48 -3.37 -21.37 -10.92
N GLY A 49 -2.80 -20.28 -10.37
CA GLY A 49 -2.90 -18.93 -10.93
C GLY A 49 -4.20 -18.18 -10.61
N ASP A 50 -5.07 -18.76 -9.76
CA ASP A 50 -6.25 -18.13 -9.19
C ASP A 50 -6.07 -17.84 -7.70
N TYR A 51 -6.91 -16.95 -7.17
CA TYR A 51 -6.89 -16.52 -5.76
C TYR A 51 -8.16 -16.93 -5.03
N PHE A 52 -8.01 -17.36 -3.78
CA PHE A 52 -9.12 -17.77 -2.92
C PHE A 52 -8.95 -17.14 -1.55
N PHE A 53 -10.07 -16.74 -0.93
CA PHE A 53 -10.04 -16.30 0.47
C PHE A 53 -9.71 -17.49 1.39
N SER A 54 -8.67 -17.36 2.23
CA SER A 54 -8.27 -18.39 3.19
C SER A 54 -8.83 -18.09 4.59
N ARG A 55 -8.39 -16.98 5.20
CA ARG A 55 -8.72 -16.61 6.58
C ARG A 55 -8.42 -15.14 6.87
N VAL A 56 -8.94 -14.62 7.98
CA VAL A 56 -8.47 -13.36 8.57
C VAL A 56 -7.57 -13.63 9.78
N VAL A 57 -6.37 -13.06 9.76
CA VAL A 57 -5.42 -13.10 10.88
C VAL A 57 -5.41 -11.76 11.61
N ARG A 58 -5.42 -11.81 12.94
CA ARG A 58 -5.13 -10.65 13.79
C ARG A 58 -3.70 -10.77 14.28
N ASP A 59 -2.90 -9.75 14.01
CA ASP A 59 -1.53 -9.64 14.50
C ASP A 59 -1.32 -8.28 15.17
N GLU A 60 -0.20 -8.14 15.87
CA GLU A 60 0.25 -6.87 16.43
C GLU A 60 0.99 -6.06 15.37
N PHE A 61 0.88 -4.74 15.48
CA PHE A 61 1.59 -3.82 14.61
C PHE A 61 3.09 -3.92 14.84
N LYS A 62 3.84 -4.28 13.78
CA LYS A 62 5.30 -4.41 13.81
C LYS A 62 5.95 -3.25 13.07
N ASN A 63 6.62 -3.53 11.96
CA ASN A 63 7.31 -2.53 11.16
C ASN A 63 6.36 -1.94 10.09
N PRO A 64 6.22 -0.60 9.97
CA PRO A 64 5.41 0.05 8.94
C PRO A 64 5.70 -0.43 7.50
N SER A 65 6.95 -0.80 7.20
CA SER A 65 7.35 -1.23 5.86
C SER A 65 6.67 -2.52 5.41
N LEU A 66 6.22 -3.37 6.35
CA LEU A 66 5.54 -4.64 6.05
C LEU A 66 4.18 -4.41 5.39
N TYR A 67 3.53 -3.30 5.71
CA TYR A 67 2.14 -3.05 5.33
C TYR A 67 2.00 -2.12 4.13
N LEU A 68 3.11 -1.57 3.61
CA LEU A 68 3.14 -0.64 2.49
C LEU A 68 2.15 0.53 2.60
N TYR A 69 1.82 1.00 3.81
CA TYR A 69 0.74 1.99 3.96
C TYR A 69 1.10 3.32 3.30
N LYS A 70 0.21 3.81 2.43
CA LYS A 70 0.24 5.19 1.93
C LYS A 70 -1.17 5.75 1.75
N LYS A 71 -1.45 6.86 2.43
CA LYS A 71 -2.75 7.52 2.36
C LYS A 71 -3.08 8.02 0.94
N GLY A 72 -4.32 7.79 0.54
CA GLY A 72 -4.87 8.26 -0.72
C GLY A 72 -5.49 9.66 -0.65
N PRO A 73 -6.14 10.11 -1.75
CA PRO A 73 -6.87 11.37 -1.78
C PRO A 73 -8.06 11.34 -0.80
N SER A 74 -8.50 12.53 -0.37
CA SER A 74 -9.68 12.66 0.49
C SER A 74 -10.91 12.01 -0.17
N ASN A 75 -11.67 11.22 0.58
CA ASN A 75 -12.81 10.42 0.14
C ASN A 75 -12.54 9.32 -0.91
N GLY A 76 -11.30 9.15 -1.36
CA GLY A 76 -10.89 8.05 -2.24
C GLY A 76 -10.45 6.79 -1.49
N THR A 77 -9.96 5.82 -2.26
CA THR A 77 -9.19 4.67 -1.77
C THR A 77 -7.80 5.13 -1.35
N ASP A 78 -7.17 4.37 -0.44
CA ASP A 78 -5.75 4.59 -0.13
C ASP A 78 -4.87 4.29 -1.37
N ALA A 79 -3.62 4.73 -1.38
CA ALA A 79 -2.73 4.46 -2.53
C ALA A 79 -2.32 2.98 -2.60
N THR A 80 -2.44 2.27 -1.48
CA THR A 80 -2.16 0.84 -1.33
C THR A 80 -3.40 0.12 -0.78
N PRO A 81 -3.50 -1.22 -0.90
CA PRO A 81 -4.60 -1.98 -0.30
C PRO A 81 -4.35 -2.22 1.20
N THR A 82 -3.88 -1.17 1.88
CA THR A 82 -3.74 -1.11 3.33
C THR A 82 -4.45 0.15 3.78
N SER A 83 -5.40 -0.01 4.69
CA SER A 83 -6.25 1.08 5.13
C SER A 83 -6.33 1.13 6.65
N MET A 84 -6.23 2.34 7.20
CA MET A 84 -6.47 2.58 8.61
C MET A 84 -7.96 2.43 8.92
N VAL A 85 -8.30 1.60 9.91
CA VAL A 85 -9.68 1.51 10.41
C VAL A 85 -10.01 2.85 11.07
N ALA A 86 -10.96 3.55 10.47
CA ALA A 86 -11.48 4.80 10.99
C ALA A 86 -12.70 4.52 11.88
N SER A 87 -13.62 5.49 12.00
CA SER A 87 -14.79 5.39 12.85
C SER A 87 -15.78 4.27 12.53
N LYS A 88 -15.75 3.68 11.32
CA LYS A 88 -16.61 2.55 10.93
C LYS A 88 -15.84 1.49 10.14
N LEU A 89 -15.68 0.31 10.72
CA LEU A 89 -14.99 -0.83 10.11
C LEU A 89 -15.54 -1.22 8.73
N PRO A 90 -16.87 -1.36 8.51
CA PRO A 90 -17.40 -1.74 7.19
C PRO A 90 -17.03 -0.73 6.09
N ARG A 91 -16.99 0.56 6.42
CA ARG A 91 -16.62 1.62 5.47
C ARG A 91 -15.14 1.55 5.09
N THR A 92 -14.26 1.22 6.05
CA THR A 92 -12.84 1.00 5.75
C THR A 92 -12.67 -0.26 4.90
N PHE A 93 -13.40 -1.34 5.21
CA PHE A 93 -13.37 -2.56 4.43
C PHE A 93 -13.83 -2.35 2.98
N ASP A 94 -14.91 -1.59 2.76
CA ASP A 94 -15.33 -1.23 1.39
C ASP A 94 -14.26 -0.45 0.63
N ARG A 95 -13.50 0.45 1.31
CA ARG A 95 -12.37 1.15 0.67
C ARG A 95 -11.22 0.21 0.32
N PHE A 96 -10.93 -0.76 1.19
CA PHE A 96 -9.95 -1.81 0.92
C PHE A 96 -10.35 -2.60 -0.33
N LEU A 97 -11.61 -3.05 -0.43
CA LEU A 97 -12.11 -3.77 -1.61
C LEU A 97 -12.04 -2.93 -2.89
N ARG A 98 -12.49 -1.67 -2.81
CA ARG A 98 -12.46 -0.73 -3.94
C ARG A 98 -11.05 -0.50 -4.49
N TRP A 99 -9.99 -0.68 -3.69
CA TRP A 99 -8.63 -0.60 -4.21
C TRP A 99 -8.44 -1.63 -5.34
N PHE A 100 -8.79 -2.88 -5.10
CA PHE A 100 -8.68 -3.96 -6.10
C PHE A 100 -9.64 -3.79 -7.30
N GLU A 101 -10.65 -2.93 -7.21
CA GLU A 101 -11.56 -2.62 -8.32
C GLU A 101 -10.95 -1.63 -9.32
N ASN A 102 -10.01 -0.79 -8.89
CA ASN A 102 -9.40 0.25 -9.74
C ASN A 102 -8.24 -0.30 -10.60
N TYR A 103 -8.17 -1.61 -10.81
CA TYR A 103 -7.06 -2.27 -11.51
C TYR A 103 -6.84 -1.75 -12.93
N GLU A 104 -7.90 -1.27 -13.59
CA GLU A 104 -7.79 -0.67 -14.92
C GLU A 104 -7.03 0.67 -14.94
N GLU A 105 -7.06 1.40 -13.83
CA GLU A 105 -6.38 2.69 -13.67
C GLU A 105 -4.87 2.53 -13.41
N TYR A 106 -4.42 1.32 -13.09
CA TYR A 106 -3.04 1.04 -12.78
C TYR A 106 -2.21 0.89 -14.07
N LYS A 107 -1.09 1.61 -14.12
CA LYS A 107 -0.15 1.59 -15.26
C LYS A 107 0.78 0.37 -15.23
N ILE A 108 0.19 -0.82 -15.09
CA ILE A 108 0.84 -2.14 -14.99
C ILE A 108 0.52 -2.98 -16.24
N SER A 109 1.17 -4.14 -16.42
CA SER A 109 0.91 -5.00 -17.58
C SER A 109 -0.49 -5.64 -17.51
N ASP A 110 -0.98 -6.15 -18.64
CA ASP A 110 -2.29 -6.81 -18.69
C ASP A 110 -2.33 -8.07 -17.81
N ASP A 111 -1.24 -8.84 -17.74
CA ASP A 111 -1.13 -10.00 -16.82
C ASP A 111 -1.20 -9.59 -15.34
N GLU A 112 -0.58 -8.47 -14.99
CA GLU A 112 -0.62 -7.90 -13.64
C GLU A 112 -2.03 -7.37 -13.32
N LYS A 113 -2.72 -6.78 -14.30
CA LYS A 113 -4.14 -6.39 -14.16
C LYS A 113 -5.04 -7.60 -13.95
N ASP A 114 -4.84 -8.69 -14.72
CA ASP A 114 -5.58 -9.93 -14.55
C ASP A 114 -5.38 -10.52 -13.14
N THR A 115 -4.14 -10.47 -12.64
CA THR A 115 -3.79 -10.87 -11.28
C THR A 115 -4.59 -10.08 -10.23
N ILE A 116 -4.63 -8.74 -10.30
CA ILE A 116 -5.43 -7.92 -9.38
C ILE A 116 -6.93 -8.19 -9.55
N LYS A 117 -7.41 -8.42 -10.78
CA LYS A 117 -8.81 -8.73 -11.07
C LYS A 117 -9.24 -10.07 -10.45
N LYS A 118 -8.39 -11.10 -10.49
CA LYS A 118 -8.64 -12.38 -9.82
C LYS A 118 -8.71 -12.21 -8.30
N MET A 119 -7.78 -11.45 -7.71
CA MET A 119 -7.84 -11.11 -6.28
C MET A 119 -9.14 -10.36 -5.93
N SER A 120 -9.52 -9.36 -6.74
CA SER A 120 -10.76 -8.59 -6.58
C SER A 120 -11.99 -9.50 -6.60
N THR A 121 -12.03 -10.47 -7.52
CA THR A 121 -13.10 -11.45 -7.63
C THR A 121 -13.17 -12.34 -6.38
N ALA A 122 -12.03 -12.87 -5.93
CA ALA A 122 -11.95 -13.71 -4.73
C ALA A 122 -12.49 -13.00 -3.47
N LEU A 123 -12.11 -11.73 -3.30
CA LEU A 123 -12.52 -10.88 -2.19
C LEU A 123 -14.03 -10.55 -2.26
N LYS A 124 -14.56 -10.28 -3.46
CA LYS A 124 -15.99 -9.97 -3.65
C LYS A 124 -16.89 -11.18 -3.41
N CYS A 125 -16.51 -12.35 -3.93
CA CYS A 125 -17.30 -13.57 -3.76
C CYS A 125 -17.44 -13.97 -2.28
N HIS A 126 -16.50 -13.57 -1.43
CA HIS A 126 -16.52 -13.87 0.00
C HIS A 126 -16.72 -12.61 0.87
N LYS A 127 -17.25 -11.52 0.30
CA LYS A 127 -17.33 -10.20 0.95
C LYS A 127 -17.89 -10.28 2.38
N ASP A 128 -19.07 -10.88 2.52
CA ASP A 128 -19.78 -10.91 3.82
C ASP A 128 -19.03 -11.76 4.84
N LYS A 129 -18.54 -12.94 4.43
CA LYS A 129 -17.71 -13.82 5.27
C LYS A 129 -16.44 -13.12 5.75
N ILE A 130 -15.73 -12.42 4.85
CA ILE A 130 -14.53 -11.66 5.21
C ILE A 130 -14.89 -10.55 6.19
N LEU A 131 -15.96 -9.81 5.94
CA LEU A 131 -16.39 -8.72 6.82
C LEU A 131 -16.73 -9.23 8.24
N ASP A 132 -17.39 -10.38 8.34
CA ASP A 132 -17.72 -11.01 9.61
C ASP A 132 -16.44 -11.42 10.37
N GLU A 133 -15.51 -12.11 9.71
CA GLU A 133 -14.23 -12.51 10.32
C GLU A 133 -13.38 -11.29 10.71
N VAL A 134 -13.28 -10.26 9.86
CA VAL A 134 -12.60 -9.00 10.17
C VAL A 134 -13.25 -8.32 11.38
N SER A 135 -14.58 -8.33 11.47
CA SER A 135 -15.33 -7.72 12.59
C SER A 135 -15.09 -8.47 13.90
N GLU A 136 -15.09 -9.80 13.86
CA GLU A 136 -14.78 -10.65 15.02
C GLU A 136 -13.35 -10.37 15.53
N LYS A 137 -12.37 -10.38 14.63
CA LYS A 137 -10.97 -10.10 14.98
C LYS A 137 -10.75 -8.65 15.44
N TYR A 138 -11.48 -7.70 14.87
CA TYR A 138 -11.44 -6.30 15.30
C TYR A 138 -12.02 -6.13 16.70
N ALA A 139 -13.07 -6.87 17.08
CA ALA A 139 -13.66 -6.82 18.41
C ALA A 139 -12.72 -7.39 19.50
N GLN A 140 -11.86 -8.34 19.14
CA GLN A 140 -10.88 -8.95 20.05
C GLN A 140 -9.68 -8.04 20.36
N ARG A 141 -9.50 -6.92 19.66
CA ARG A 141 -8.36 -6.02 19.85
C ARG A 141 -8.33 -5.41 21.26
N GLU A 142 -7.18 -4.90 21.66
CA GLU A 142 -7.05 -4.20 22.94
C GLU A 142 -8.01 -2.98 23.02
N PRO A 143 -8.66 -2.75 24.16
CA PRO A 143 -9.51 -1.59 24.36
C PRO A 143 -8.78 -0.28 24.03
N ASN A 144 -9.47 0.67 23.41
CA ASN A 144 -8.93 1.98 23.00
C ASN A 144 -7.78 1.94 21.97
N THR A 145 -7.51 0.79 21.35
CA THR A 145 -6.61 0.71 20.20
C THR A 145 -7.41 0.72 18.89
N ASN A 146 -6.76 1.16 17.83
CA ASN A 146 -7.22 1.10 16.45
C ASN A 146 -6.49 -0.03 15.71
N ALA A 147 -6.99 -0.34 14.52
CA ALA A 147 -6.40 -1.36 13.66
C ALA A 147 -6.15 -0.83 12.25
N ILE A 148 -5.28 -1.49 11.51
CA ILE A 148 -5.22 -1.39 10.05
C ILE A 148 -5.78 -2.66 9.42
N ILE A 149 -6.32 -2.55 8.20
CA ILE A 149 -6.68 -3.69 7.35
C ILE A 149 -5.63 -3.75 6.23
N THR A 150 -5.11 -4.94 5.94
CA THR A 150 -4.14 -5.18 4.86
C THR A 150 -4.33 -6.56 4.23
N LEU A 151 -3.58 -6.84 3.18
CA LEU A 151 -3.55 -8.10 2.47
C LEU A 151 -2.34 -8.94 2.91
N GLY A 152 -2.50 -10.26 2.95
CA GLY A 152 -1.41 -11.22 3.04
C GLY A 152 -1.64 -12.42 2.10
N PHE A 153 -0.62 -13.24 1.92
CA PHE A 153 -0.72 -14.47 1.13
C PHE A 153 -0.34 -15.68 1.96
N GLU A 154 -1.04 -16.79 1.77
CA GLU A 154 -0.79 -18.02 2.51
C GLU A 154 0.61 -18.58 2.22
N LYS A 155 1.35 -18.93 3.28
CA LYS A 155 2.70 -19.51 3.23
C LYS A 155 2.79 -20.67 4.22
N GLY A 156 2.21 -21.81 3.82
CA GLY A 156 2.05 -22.95 4.73
C GLY A 156 1.10 -22.60 5.87
N ASP A 157 1.53 -22.80 7.10
CA ASP A 157 0.76 -22.44 8.31
C ASP A 157 0.79 -20.93 8.61
N ASP A 158 1.72 -20.20 8.00
CA ASP A 158 1.90 -18.75 8.17
C ASP A 158 1.38 -17.97 6.96
N TYR A 159 1.70 -16.68 6.89
CA TYR A 159 1.39 -15.81 5.78
C TYR A 159 2.58 -14.90 5.44
N SER A 160 2.70 -14.52 4.17
CA SER A 160 3.62 -13.46 3.74
C SER A 160 2.93 -12.10 3.78
N HIS A 161 3.68 -11.07 4.14
CA HIS A 161 3.20 -9.70 4.14
C HIS A 161 3.08 -9.12 2.73
N ILE A 162 2.26 -8.09 2.56
CA ILE A 162 2.03 -7.45 1.25
C ILE A 162 3.31 -6.90 0.62
N ASN A 163 4.28 -6.43 1.42
CA ASN A 163 5.55 -5.91 0.92
C ASN A 163 6.43 -6.98 0.25
N GLU A 164 6.21 -8.26 0.55
CA GLU A 164 6.91 -9.37 -0.09
C GLU A 164 6.38 -9.66 -1.50
N TYR A 165 5.22 -9.10 -1.87
CA TYR A 165 4.62 -9.27 -3.20
C TYR A 165 4.92 -8.05 -4.10
N PRO A 166 5.87 -8.15 -5.05
CA PRO A 166 6.46 -6.98 -5.72
C PRO A 166 5.47 -6.09 -6.49
N LEU A 167 4.34 -6.66 -6.93
CA LEU A 167 3.31 -5.96 -7.67
C LEU A 167 2.78 -4.73 -6.91
N PHE A 168 2.55 -4.82 -5.60
CA PHE A 168 2.00 -3.70 -4.82
C PHE A 168 3.01 -2.56 -4.67
N ALA A 169 4.28 -2.91 -4.45
CA ALA A 169 5.38 -1.94 -4.44
C ALA A 169 5.50 -1.22 -5.79
N LYS A 170 5.40 -1.97 -6.90
CA LYS A 170 5.41 -1.41 -8.25
C LYS A 170 4.25 -0.46 -8.50
N ILE A 171 3.01 -0.85 -8.15
CA ILE A 171 1.82 0.00 -8.30
C ILE A 171 1.99 1.31 -7.52
N LEU A 172 2.44 1.24 -6.27
CA LEU A 172 2.68 2.42 -5.43
C LEU A 172 3.68 3.38 -6.08
N LEU A 173 4.82 2.88 -6.57
CA LEU A 173 5.84 3.70 -7.22
C LEU A 173 5.33 4.35 -8.50
N LEU A 174 4.59 3.61 -9.33
CA LEU A 174 4.04 4.13 -10.59
C LEU A 174 2.97 5.20 -10.36
N GLN A 175 2.10 4.99 -9.38
CA GLN A 175 1.10 5.99 -8.98
C GLN A 175 1.75 7.22 -8.34
N GLY A 176 2.82 7.02 -7.55
CA GLY A 176 3.62 8.08 -6.95
C GLY A 176 4.25 8.97 -8.02
N LYS A 177 4.98 8.37 -8.99
CA LYS A 177 5.64 9.10 -10.09
C LYS A 177 4.66 9.99 -10.86
N GLY A 178 3.46 9.48 -11.16
CA GLY A 178 2.42 10.25 -11.84
C GLY A 178 1.95 11.50 -11.08
N ARG A 179 2.01 11.52 -9.73
CA ARG A 179 1.60 12.68 -8.93
C ARG A 179 2.68 13.77 -8.82
N TYR A 180 3.96 13.41 -8.93
CA TYR A 180 5.07 14.38 -8.90
C TYR A 180 5.33 14.99 -10.28
N SER A 181 5.04 14.29 -11.38
CA SER A 181 5.22 14.82 -12.73
C SER A 181 4.26 15.97 -13.10
N TYR A 182 3.12 16.12 -12.40
CA TYR A 182 2.06 17.09 -12.76
C TYR A 182 1.71 18.11 -11.67
N LYS A 183 2.66 18.48 -10.80
CA LYS A 183 2.47 19.70 -10.01
C LYS A 183 2.60 20.91 -10.93
N LYS A 184 1.47 21.46 -11.40
CA LYS A 184 1.35 22.74 -12.13
C LYS A 184 2.13 23.93 -11.51
N SER A 185 2.54 23.82 -10.25
CA SER A 185 3.36 24.83 -9.56
C SER A 185 4.86 24.77 -9.89
N GLN A 186 5.32 23.73 -10.58
CA GLN A 186 6.66 23.68 -11.15
C GLN A 186 6.49 23.71 -12.67
N GLY A 187 6.91 24.81 -13.29
CA GLY A 187 6.74 25.03 -14.72
C GLY A 187 7.24 23.85 -15.56
N THR A 188 6.79 23.80 -16.81
CA THR A 188 7.28 22.83 -17.80
C THR A 188 8.81 22.90 -17.86
N SER A 189 9.48 21.77 -17.65
CA SER A 189 10.92 21.68 -17.90
C SER A 189 11.15 21.83 -19.41
N LEU A 190 11.59 23.02 -19.83
CA LEU A 190 11.90 23.34 -21.23
C LEU A 190 13.26 22.79 -21.67
N GLY A 191 13.99 22.09 -20.78
CA GLY A 191 15.29 21.50 -21.08
C GLY A 191 15.17 20.04 -21.52
N GLU A 192 15.51 19.74 -22.76
CA GLU A 192 15.76 18.37 -23.21
C GLU A 192 17.07 17.86 -22.58
N ASN A 193 17.08 16.62 -22.07
CA ASN A 193 18.24 15.94 -21.48
C ASN A 193 18.94 16.67 -20.30
N ARG A 194 18.17 17.28 -19.39
CA ARG A 194 18.72 17.92 -18.17
C ARG A 194 18.04 17.36 -16.91
N ILE A 195 18.83 17.00 -15.90
CA ILE A 195 18.35 16.56 -14.59
C ILE A 195 18.06 17.79 -13.72
N CYS A 196 16.85 17.88 -13.18
CA CYS A 196 16.48 18.94 -12.25
C CYS A 196 17.12 18.65 -10.89
N CYS A 197 17.89 19.60 -10.36
CA CYS A 197 18.59 19.47 -9.08
C CYS A 197 17.71 19.70 -7.83
N LEU A 198 16.39 19.86 -8.02
CA LEU A 198 15.40 20.05 -6.96
C LEU A 198 14.48 18.82 -6.78
N CYS A 199 14.66 17.77 -7.59
CA CYS A 199 13.86 16.55 -7.62
C CYS A 199 14.75 15.34 -7.37
#